data_AF-A0A7W7VZ86-F1
#
_entry.id   AF-A0A7W7VZ86-F1
#
_cell.length_a   1.000
_cell.length_b   1.000
_cell.length_c   1.000
_cell.angle_alpha   90.00
_cell.angle_beta   90.00
_cell.angle_gamma   90.00
#
_symmetry.space_group_name_H-M   'P 1'
#
loop_
_entity.id
_entity.type
_entity.pdbx_description
1 polymer ?
#
loop_
_entity_poly.entity_id
_entity_poly.type
_entity_poly.pdbx_seq_one_letter_code
_entity_poly.pdbx_strand_id
1 'polypeptide(L)'
;MSGHFILVNIDTHELNSGKLVGGTWSAKAEHASVGWNQASRAVLTQALNGQPIGNRSGLPPHRYLSFALSSTTPDKVRTYLRGVEWASRLVRPNSTGLGLTALSPKAQTAWATGDRHLALIEQYNHGTVTMEIYYFDSLEMYLP
;
A
#
# COMPACT_ATOMS: atom_id res chain seq x y z
N MET A 1 6.65 -2.68 9.94
CA MET A 1 7.03 -1.60 8.99
C MET A 1 5.79 -0.74 8.71
N SER A 2 5.86 0.34 7.92
CA SER A 2 4.69 0.99 7.30
C SER A 2 4.94 1.20 5.81
N GLY A 3 3.89 1.13 5.00
CA GLY A 3 3.96 1.35 3.56
C GLY A 3 3.97 2.82 3.22
N HIS A 4 4.18 3.12 1.94
CA HIS A 4 3.99 4.46 1.42
C HIS A 4 2.48 4.69 1.27
N PHE A 5 1.80 3.87 0.48
CA PHE A 5 0.37 4.02 0.22
C PHE A 5 -0.43 2.93 0.95
N ILE A 6 -1.74 3.14 1.08
CA ILE A 6 -2.68 2.06 1.34
C ILE A 6 -3.41 1.77 0.03
N LEU A 7 -3.45 0.50 -0.38
CA LEU A 7 -4.35 0.02 -1.42
C LEU A 7 -5.51 -0.69 -0.73
N VAL A 8 -6.70 -0.07 -0.81
CA VAL A 8 -7.86 -0.49 0.00
C VAL A 8 -8.25 -1.94 -0.27
N ASN A 9 -8.10 -2.42 -1.50
CA ASN A 9 -8.31 -3.81 -1.86
C ASN A 9 -7.39 -4.18 -3.03
N ILE A 10 -6.97 -5.43 -3.13
CA ILE A 10 -6.34 -5.97 -4.34
C ILE A 10 -6.97 -7.33 -4.63
N ASP A 11 -7.15 -7.67 -5.90
CA ASP A 11 -7.59 -9.02 -6.26
C ASP A 11 -6.40 -9.95 -6.62
N THR A 12 -6.70 -11.25 -6.74
CA THR A 12 -5.72 -12.28 -7.11
C THR A 12 -5.06 -11.99 -8.46
N HIS A 13 -5.80 -11.49 -9.44
CA HIS A 13 -5.28 -11.22 -10.78
C HIS A 13 -4.30 -10.03 -10.77
N GLU A 14 -4.65 -8.95 -10.07
CA GLU A 14 -3.83 -7.77 -9.88
C GLU A 14 -2.55 -8.08 -9.11
N LEU A 15 -2.64 -8.85 -8.03
CA LEU A 15 -1.47 -9.28 -7.27
C LEU A 15 -0.53 -10.13 -8.12
N ASN A 16 -1.06 -11.10 -8.85
CA ASN A 16 -0.25 -11.97 -9.71
C ASN A 16 0.41 -11.17 -10.84
N SER A 17 -0.31 -10.24 -11.47
CA SER A 17 0.23 -9.34 -12.47
C SER A 17 1.38 -8.49 -11.91
N GLY A 18 1.20 -7.94 -10.71
CA GLY A 18 2.25 -7.21 -10.00
C GLY A 18 3.49 -8.07 -9.75
N LYS A 19 3.31 -9.32 -9.30
CA LYS A 19 4.42 -10.25 -9.07
C LYS A 19 5.18 -10.60 -10.35
N LEU A 20 4.48 -10.84 -11.46
CA LEU A 20 5.09 -11.18 -12.76
C LEU A 20 5.97 -10.06 -13.34
N VAL A 21 5.76 -8.81 -12.92
CA VAL A 21 6.57 -7.67 -13.37
C VAL A 21 7.68 -7.27 -12.38
N GLY A 22 7.78 -7.95 -11.23
CA GLY A 22 8.83 -7.71 -10.23
C GLY A 22 8.32 -7.22 -8.86
N GLY A 23 7.01 -7.25 -8.63
CA GLY A 23 6.43 -6.95 -7.32
C GLY A 23 6.69 -8.07 -6.31
N THR A 24 7.08 -7.70 -5.10
CA THR A 24 7.31 -8.63 -4.00
C THR A 24 6.16 -8.53 -3.01
N TRP A 25 5.53 -9.68 -2.74
CA TRP A 25 4.54 -9.83 -1.68
C TRP A 25 5.24 -10.14 -0.35
N SER A 26 4.88 -9.45 0.72
CA SER A 26 5.50 -9.70 2.02
C SER A 26 5.25 -11.13 2.49
N ALA A 27 6.32 -11.80 2.95
CA ALA A 27 6.26 -13.19 3.39
C ALA A 27 5.34 -13.38 4.60
N LYS A 28 5.35 -12.40 5.50
CA LYS A 28 4.49 -12.33 6.70
C LYS A 28 3.54 -11.16 6.57
N ALA A 29 2.46 -11.25 7.33
CA ALA A 29 1.59 -10.13 7.55
C ALA A 29 1.92 -9.43 8.86
N GLU A 30 1.71 -8.12 8.85
CA GLU A 30 1.84 -7.28 10.02
C GLU A 30 0.58 -7.42 10.86
N HIS A 31 0.73 -7.23 12.18
CA HIS A 31 -0.39 -7.27 13.13
C HIS A 31 -1.23 -8.56 13.08
N ALA A 32 -0.62 -9.67 12.65
CA ALA A 32 -1.28 -10.97 12.57
C ALA A 32 -1.93 -11.39 13.92
N SER A 33 -1.27 -11.08 15.04
CA SER A 33 -1.76 -11.38 16.39
C SER A 33 -2.96 -10.53 16.85
N VAL A 34 -3.25 -9.41 16.18
CA VAL A 34 -4.41 -8.56 16.51
C VAL A 34 -5.69 -9.18 15.96
N GLY A 35 -5.60 -9.77 14.75
CA GLY A 35 -6.74 -10.34 14.05
C GLY A 35 -7.75 -9.31 13.55
N TRP A 36 -8.71 -9.80 12.76
CA TRP A 36 -9.86 -9.01 12.31
C TRP A 36 -10.99 -9.13 13.33
N ASN A 37 -11.20 -8.07 14.11
CA ASN A 37 -12.25 -7.97 15.12
C ASN A 37 -12.87 -6.57 15.10
N GLN A 38 -13.90 -6.34 15.92
CA GLN A 38 -14.60 -5.04 15.96
C GLN A 38 -13.65 -3.87 16.28
N ALA A 39 -12.72 -4.06 17.21
CA ALA A 39 -11.79 -3.00 17.62
C ALA A 39 -10.79 -2.67 16.50
N SER A 40 -10.18 -3.68 15.87
CA SER A 40 -9.21 -3.44 14.80
C SER A 40 -9.84 -2.84 13.54
N ARG A 41 -11.07 -3.24 13.21
CA ARG A 41 -11.88 -2.59 12.16
C ARG A 41 -12.16 -1.12 12.46
N ALA A 42 -12.48 -0.79 13.71
CA ALA A 42 -12.74 0.59 14.12
C ALA A 42 -11.47 1.45 13.99
N VAL A 43 -10.31 0.94 14.41
CA VAL A 43 -9.02 1.64 14.28
C VAL A 43 -8.68 1.88 12.79
N LEU A 44 -8.83 0.86 11.94
CA LEU A 44 -8.60 1.03 10.50
C LEU A 44 -9.55 2.07 9.90
N THR A 45 -10.83 2.01 10.24
CA THR A 45 -11.85 2.96 9.75
C THR A 45 -11.52 4.39 10.17
N GLN A 46 -11.12 4.61 11.42
CA GLN A 46 -10.64 5.91 11.91
C GLN A 46 -9.44 6.39 11.11
N ALA A 47 -8.43 5.54 10.93
CA ALA A 47 -7.23 5.86 10.18
C ALA A 47 -7.55 6.23 8.72
N LEU A 48 -8.38 5.46 8.02
CA LEU A 48 -8.79 5.71 6.63
C LEU A 48 -9.60 7.01 6.49
N ASN A 49 -10.38 7.39 7.49
CA ASN A 49 -11.10 8.66 7.55
C ASN A 49 -10.24 9.85 7.98
N GLY A 50 -8.92 9.68 8.09
CA GLY A 50 -7.98 10.73 8.50
C GLY A 50 -8.09 11.11 9.98
N GLN A 51 -8.81 10.35 10.79
CA GLN A 51 -8.91 10.61 12.23
C GLN A 51 -7.63 10.16 12.93
N PRO A 52 -7.21 10.84 14.02
CA PRO A 52 -6.08 10.39 14.83
C PRO A 52 -6.31 8.98 15.38
N ILE A 53 -5.29 8.14 15.29
CA ILE A 53 -5.20 6.88 16.02
C ILE A 53 -4.03 6.97 17.01
N GLY A 54 -4.08 6.25 18.13
CA GLY A 54 -3.01 6.30 19.12
C GLY A 54 -1.66 5.82 18.55
N ASN A 55 -1.68 4.66 17.90
CA ASN A 55 -0.56 4.11 17.14
C ASN A 55 -1.06 2.94 16.26
N ARG A 56 -0.14 2.29 15.54
CA ARG A 56 -0.42 1.18 14.63
C ARG A 56 -0.76 -0.16 15.31
N SER A 57 -0.57 -0.32 16.61
CA SER A 57 -0.66 -1.63 17.28
C SER A 57 -2.06 -2.26 17.24
N GLY A 58 -3.10 -1.44 17.12
CA GLY A 58 -4.50 -1.88 16.99
C GLY A 58 -4.97 -2.07 15.55
N LEU A 59 -4.11 -1.86 14.55
CA LEU A 59 -4.50 -2.08 13.15
C LEU A 59 -4.72 -3.57 12.88
N PRO A 60 -5.66 -3.90 11.99
CA PRO A 60 -5.90 -5.28 11.62
C PRO A 60 -4.74 -5.84 10.76
N PRO A 61 -4.71 -7.18 10.60
CA PRO A 61 -3.81 -7.86 9.69
C PRO A 61 -3.73 -7.23 8.30
N HIS A 62 -2.51 -7.00 7.82
CA HIS A 62 -2.25 -6.52 6.45
C HIS A 62 -0.91 -7.01 5.92
N ARG A 63 -0.74 -6.92 4.60
CA ARG A 63 0.50 -7.26 3.90
C ARG A 63 0.95 -6.14 3.00
N TYR A 64 2.18 -6.29 2.51
CA TYR A 64 2.78 -5.34 1.60
C TYR A 64 2.95 -5.92 0.22
N LEU A 65 2.60 -5.11 -0.78
CA LEU A 65 3.13 -5.25 -2.14
C LEU A 65 4.19 -4.17 -2.34
N SER A 66 5.41 -4.58 -2.67
CA SER A 66 6.56 -3.69 -2.87
C SER A 66 7.16 -3.84 -4.25
N PHE A 67 7.52 -2.73 -4.87
CA PHE A 67 8.34 -2.69 -6.08
C PHE A 67 9.63 -1.94 -5.75
N ALA A 68 10.74 -2.67 -5.72
CA ALA A 68 12.06 -2.09 -5.54
C ALA A 68 12.69 -1.80 -6.89
N LEU A 69 13.35 -0.65 -7.02
CA LEU A 69 14.10 -0.30 -8.21
C LEU A 69 15.24 -1.30 -8.37
N SER A 70 15.16 -2.12 -9.42
CA SER A 70 16.21 -3.06 -9.82
C SER A 70 16.86 -2.58 -11.11
N SER A 71 18.11 -2.97 -11.31
CA SER A 71 18.83 -2.68 -12.55
C SER A 71 18.33 -3.51 -13.75
N THR A 72 17.64 -4.62 -13.50
CA THR A 72 17.29 -5.61 -14.53
C THR A 72 15.94 -5.37 -15.19
N THR A 73 14.96 -4.78 -14.51
CA THR A 73 13.60 -4.60 -15.05
C THR A 73 12.95 -3.24 -14.75
N PRO A 74 13.69 -2.11 -14.73
CA PRO A 74 13.12 -0.84 -14.29
C PRO A 74 11.99 -0.33 -15.18
N ASP A 75 12.12 -0.45 -16.50
CA ASP A 75 11.11 0.05 -17.45
C ASP A 75 9.84 -0.81 -17.48
N LYS A 76 9.97 -2.12 -17.23
CA LYS A 76 8.83 -3.03 -17.12
C LYS A 76 7.95 -2.64 -15.93
N VAL A 77 8.55 -2.37 -14.77
CA VAL A 77 7.83 -1.93 -13.57
C VAL A 77 7.20 -0.55 -13.79
N ARG A 78 7.92 0.42 -14.38
CA ARG A 78 7.36 1.75 -14.69
C ARG A 78 6.14 1.66 -15.60
N THR A 79 6.23 0.87 -16.66
CA THR A 79 5.14 0.65 -17.62
C THR A 79 3.92 0.05 -16.92
N TYR A 80 4.14 -0.96 -16.07
CA TYR A 80 3.08 -1.55 -15.26
C TYR A 80 2.43 -0.51 -14.34
N LEU A 81 3.22 0.18 -13.49
CA LEU A 81 2.69 1.19 -12.54
C LEU A 81 1.95 2.35 -13.25
N ARG A 82 2.30 2.65 -14.50
CA ARG A 82 1.59 3.64 -15.32
C ARG A 82 0.20 3.18 -15.77
N GLY A 83 -0.02 1.86 -15.90
CA GLY A 83 -1.25 1.28 -16.45
C GLY A 83 -2.12 0.50 -15.45
N VAL A 84 -1.69 0.36 -14.19
CA VAL A 84 -2.47 -0.40 -13.19
C VAL A 84 -3.78 0.29 -12.80
N GLU A 85 -4.91 -0.37 -13.05
CA GLU A 85 -6.23 0.19 -12.75
C GLU A 85 -6.45 0.45 -11.24
N TRP A 86 -5.78 -0.33 -10.39
CA TRP A 86 -5.86 -0.19 -8.93
C TRP A 86 -5.19 1.08 -8.38
N ALA A 87 -4.41 1.83 -9.16
CA ALA A 87 -3.82 3.09 -8.70
C ALA A 87 -4.88 4.11 -8.25
N SER A 88 -6.05 4.09 -8.89
CA SER A 88 -7.21 4.91 -8.54
C SER A 88 -7.77 4.61 -7.13
N ARG A 89 -7.50 3.42 -6.60
CA ARG A 89 -7.95 2.93 -5.28
C ARG A 89 -6.90 3.13 -4.17
N LEU A 90 -5.79 3.81 -4.49
CA LEU A 90 -4.79 4.18 -3.50
C LEU A 90 -5.29 5.32 -2.63
N VAL A 91 -4.97 5.22 -1.34
CA VAL A 91 -5.24 6.25 -0.34
C VAL A 91 -3.99 6.53 0.50
N ARG A 92 -3.90 7.78 0.99
CA ARG A 92 -2.92 8.23 1.97
C ARG A 92 -3.61 9.17 2.96
N PRO A 93 -4.39 8.63 3.90
CA PRO A 93 -5.05 9.46 4.89
C PRO A 93 -4.01 10.18 5.76
N ASN A 94 -4.27 11.45 6.07
CA ASN A 94 -3.47 12.23 6.99
C ASN A 94 -3.89 11.94 8.45
N SER A 95 -3.75 10.69 8.87
CA SER A 95 -4.08 10.24 10.22
C SER A 95 -2.85 10.28 11.13
N THR A 96 -2.89 11.11 12.17
CA THR A 96 -1.88 11.09 13.24
C THR A 96 -1.82 9.69 13.86
N GLY A 97 -0.62 9.14 14.03
CA GLY A 97 -0.40 7.80 14.60
C GLY A 97 -0.44 6.64 13.60
N LEU A 98 -0.99 6.84 12.40
CA LEU A 98 -0.91 5.85 11.32
C LEU A 98 0.52 5.71 10.79
N GLY A 99 1.24 6.83 10.62
CA GLY A 99 2.67 6.82 10.33
C GLY A 99 3.04 6.13 9.01
N LEU A 100 2.33 6.44 7.92
CA LEU A 100 2.74 6.01 6.57
C LEU A 100 4.14 6.55 6.25
N THR A 101 4.93 5.76 5.55
CA THR A 101 6.27 6.16 5.08
C THR A 101 6.16 7.38 4.17
N ALA A 102 7.02 8.36 4.43
CA ALA A 102 7.07 9.61 3.67
C ALA A 102 7.32 9.35 2.18
N LEU A 103 6.69 10.15 1.32
CA LEU A 103 6.98 10.13 -0.11
C LEU A 103 8.27 10.90 -0.42
N SER A 104 8.91 10.50 -1.51
CA SER A 104 9.92 11.35 -2.15
C SER A 104 9.27 12.70 -2.55
N PRO A 105 10.02 13.81 -2.62
CA PRO A 105 9.45 15.11 -2.98
C PRO A 105 8.65 15.09 -4.29
N LYS A 106 9.13 14.37 -5.32
CA LYS A 106 8.43 14.24 -6.60
C LYS A 106 7.15 13.43 -6.49
N ALA A 107 7.17 12.31 -5.75
CA ALA A 107 5.99 11.51 -5.51
C ALA A 107 4.94 12.27 -4.68
N GLN A 108 5.38 13.07 -3.71
CA GLN A 108 4.51 13.93 -2.91
C GLN A 108 3.82 14.99 -3.78
N THR A 109 4.56 15.64 -4.69
CA THR A 109 3.98 16.62 -5.63
C THR A 109 2.93 15.95 -6.53
N ALA A 110 3.27 14.81 -7.15
CA ALA A 110 2.33 14.06 -7.99
C ALA A 110 1.07 13.62 -7.21
N TRP A 111 1.25 13.18 -5.96
CA TRP A 111 0.13 12.85 -5.08
C TRP A 111 -0.76 14.06 -4.79
N ALA A 112 -0.17 15.22 -4.53
CA ALA A 112 -0.90 16.45 -4.25
C ALA A 112 -1.70 16.95 -5.46
N THR A 113 -1.22 16.72 -6.69
CA THR A 113 -1.95 17.06 -7.93
C THR A 113 -2.98 16.02 -8.35
N GLY A 114 -3.14 14.92 -7.60
CA GLY A 114 -4.10 13.86 -7.90
C GLY A 114 -3.59 12.79 -8.87
N ASP A 115 -2.34 12.88 -9.35
CA ASP A 115 -1.75 11.90 -10.26
C ASP A 115 -1.18 10.71 -9.49
N ARG A 116 -2.04 9.71 -9.25
CA ARG A 116 -1.71 8.50 -8.48
C ARG A 116 -0.66 7.64 -9.16
N HIS A 117 -0.71 7.54 -10.49
CA HIS A 117 0.24 6.75 -11.27
C HIS A 117 1.63 7.39 -11.24
N LEU A 118 1.70 8.70 -11.45
CA LEU A 118 2.97 9.42 -11.36
C LEU A 118 3.53 9.36 -9.94
N ALA A 119 2.70 9.45 -8.90
CA ALA A 119 3.15 9.30 -7.51
C ALA A 119 3.79 7.92 -7.26
N LEU A 120 3.20 6.83 -7.78
CA LEU A 120 3.80 5.49 -7.70
C LEU A 120 5.15 5.43 -8.43
N ILE A 121 5.20 5.95 -9.66
CA ILE A 121 6.40 5.90 -10.52
C ILE A 121 7.54 6.72 -9.91
N GLU A 122 7.26 7.93 -9.42
CA GLU A 122 8.26 8.79 -8.79
C GLU A 122 8.75 8.20 -7.46
N GLN A 123 7.88 7.52 -6.71
CA GLN A 123 8.29 6.82 -5.49
C GLN A 123 9.15 5.60 -5.82
N TYR A 124 8.79 4.86 -6.86
CA TYR A 124 9.58 3.75 -7.39
C TYR A 124 10.96 4.22 -7.86
N ASN A 125 11.02 5.30 -8.65
CA ASN A 125 12.27 5.88 -9.17
C ASN A 125 13.19 6.38 -8.05
N HIS A 126 12.63 6.78 -6.91
CA HIS A 126 13.41 7.14 -5.72
C HIS A 126 14.06 5.92 -5.05
N GLY A 127 13.57 4.71 -5.30
CA GLY A 127 14.24 3.47 -4.91
C GLY A 127 13.27 2.34 -4.59
N THR A 128 12.13 2.61 -3.96
CA THR A 128 11.11 1.59 -3.67
C THR A 128 9.77 2.26 -3.44
N VAL A 129 8.71 1.64 -3.95
CA VAL A 129 7.33 1.93 -3.58
C VAL A 129 6.71 0.72 -2.90
N THR A 130 5.93 0.96 -1.85
CA THR A 130 5.31 -0.08 -1.02
C THR A 130 3.88 0.32 -0.71
N MET A 131 2.95 -0.62 -0.83
CA MET A 131 1.53 -0.45 -0.52
C MET A 131 1.13 -1.39 0.61
N GLU A 132 0.49 -0.85 1.64
CA GLU A 132 -0.27 -1.59 2.65
C GLU A 132 -1.60 -2.06 2.07
N ILE A 133 -1.89 -3.34 2.18
CA ILE A 133 -3.13 -3.93 1.67
C ILE A 133 -3.83 -4.60 2.84
N TYR A 134 -5.08 -4.22 3.09
CA TYR A 134 -5.90 -4.74 4.19
C TYR A 134 -6.94 -5.76 3.70
N TYR A 135 -7.40 -5.62 2.45
CA TYR A 135 -8.38 -6.52 1.85
C TYR A 135 -7.81 -7.19 0.59
N PHE A 136 -8.11 -8.48 0.44
CA PHE A 136 -7.71 -9.31 -0.69
C PHE A 136 -8.94 -10.01 -1.25
N ASP A 137 -9.21 -9.89 -2.55
CA ASP A 137 -10.45 -10.37 -3.19
C ASP A 137 -11.72 -9.87 -2.48
N SER A 138 -11.70 -8.61 -2.01
CA SER A 138 -12.77 -7.98 -1.23
C SER A 138 -13.07 -8.64 0.12
N LEU A 139 -12.21 -9.57 0.55
CA LEU A 139 -12.27 -10.19 1.86
C LEU A 139 -11.22 -9.58 2.77
N GLU A 140 -11.53 -9.52 4.06
CA GLU A 140 -10.53 -9.22 5.08
C GLU A 140 -9.36 -10.16 4.92
N MET A 141 -8.14 -9.63 4.96
CA MET A 141 -6.96 -10.45 4.74
C MET A 141 -6.86 -11.56 5.79
N TYR A 142 -7.23 -12.77 5.37
CA TYR A 142 -7.06 -13.96 6.17
C TYR A 142 -5.59 -14.38 6.13
N LEU A 143 -5.03 -14.57 7.31
CA LEU A 143 -3.68 -15.09 7.47
C LEU A 143 -3.82 -16.54 7.92
N PRO A 144 -3.40 -17.53 7.10
CA PRO A 144 -3.20 -18.87 7.62
C PRO A 144 -2.11 -18.88 8.70
#